data_AF-A0A925Z387-F1
#
_entry.id   AF-A0A925Z387-F1
#
_cell.length_a   1.000
_cell.length_b   1.000
_cell.length_c   1.000
_cell.angle_alpha   90.00
_cell.angle_beta   90.00
_cell.angle_gamma   90.00
#
_symmetry.space_group_name_H-M   'P 1'
#
loop_
_entity.id
_entity.type
_entity.pdbx_description
1 polymer ?
#
loop_
_entity_poly.entity_id
_entity_poly.type
_entity_poly.pdbx_seq_one_letter_code
_entity_poly.pdbx_strand_id
1 'polypeptide(L)'
;MIFYKKLLPVACLAAAAAFAANSPANAAIQCDGNFQIVRGQGKISTPYCADANVAFVAQQYGMRVSAQAVRQNPSVKERACRLVGDDIRVRDACIGYRPDGGRNRF
;
A
#
# COMPACT_ATOMS: atom_id res chain seq x y z
N MET A 1 64.19 3.22 -21.54
CA MET A 1 62.76 2.84 -21.63
C MET A 1 62.09 3.23 -20.30
N ILE A 2 61.63 4.47 -20.22
CA ILE A 2 61.16 5.14 -19.00
C ILE A 2 59.80 5.74 -19.34
N PHE A 3 58.69 4.98 -19.40
CA PHE A 3 57.37 5.61 -19.68
C PHE A 3 56.11 4.97 -19.09
N TYR A 4 56.17 3.90 -18.28
CA TYR A 4 54.94 3.27 -17.75
C TYR A 4 54.60 3.53 -16.27
N LYS A 5 55.35 4.40 -15.58
CA LYS A 5 55.25 4.54 -14.11
C LYS A 5 54.35 5.69 -13.60
N LYS A 6 53.34 6.14 -14.38
CA LYS A 6 52.47 7.28 -13.97
C LYS A 6 50.97 7.15 -14.32
N LEU A 7 50.40 5.95 -14.35
CA LEU A 7 48.95 5.79 -14.64
C LEU A 7 48.18 4.86 -13.68
N LEU A 8 48.69 4.60 -12.48
CA LEU A 8 47.95 3.92 -11.41
C LEU A 8 48.03 4.81 -10.15
N PRO A 9 47.07 5.72 -9.88
CA PRO A 9 46.11 5.39 -8.83
C PRO A 9 44.77 6.16 -8.89
N VAL A 10 44.24 6.55 -10.07
CA VAL A 10 43.00 7.37 -10.12
C VAL A 10 41.75 6.56 -10.45
N ALA A 11 41.88 5.33 -10.94
CA ALA A 11 40.73 4.54 -11.40
C ALA A 11 39.91 3.86 -10.29
N CYS A 12 40.44 3.71 -9.06
CA CYS A 12 39.76 2.96 -8.00
C CYS A 12 38.81 3.80 -7.13
N LEU A 13 38.89 5.13 -7.14
CA LEU A 13 38.02 5.98 -6.30
C LEU A 13 36.66 6.30 -6.95
N ALA A 14 36.50 6.11 -8.26
CA ALA A 14 35.25 6.39 -8.95
C ALA A 14 34.19 5.27 -8.78
N ALA A 15 34.61 4.04 -8.44
CA ALA A 15 33.70 2.89 -8.33
C ALA A 15 32.94 2.83 -6.99
N ALA A 16 33.41 3.50 -5.93
CA ALA A 16 32.77 3.46 -4.62
C ALA A 16 31.58 4.43 -4.47
N ALA A 17 31.46 5.45 -5.33
CA ALA A 17 30.39 6.44 -5.24
C ALA A 17 29.04 5.97 -5.81
N ALA A 18 29.02 4.87 -6.57
CA ALA A 18 27.81 4.39 -7.25
C ALA A 18 26.81 3.68 -6.32
N PHE A 19 27.20 3.26 -5.12
CA PHE A 19 26.34 2.51 -4.20
C PHE A 19 25.53 3.38 -3.22
N ALA A 20 25.82 4.70 -3.12
CA ALA A 20 25.20 5.57 -2.13
C ALA A 20 23.84 6.16 -2.56
N ALA A 21 23.41 5.97 -3.80
CA ALA A 21 22.22 6.64 -4.36
C ALA A 21 20.89 5.85 -4.24
N ASN A 22 20.91 4.60 -3.77
CA ASN A 22 19.71 3.76 -3.69
C ASN A 22 19.01 3.83 -2.32
N SER A 23 18.84 5.04 -1.76
CA SER A 23 17.92 5.20 -0.63
C SER A 23 16.51 4.86 -1.14
N PRO A 24 15.80 3.87 -0.57
CA PRO A 24 14.43 3.61 -0.96
C PRO A 24 13.65 4.90 -0.67
N ALA A 25 13.16 5.55 -1.72
CA ALA A 25 12.26 6.67 -1.56
C ALA A 25 11.05 6.12 -0.78
N ASN A 26 10.96 6.49 0.50
CA ASN A 26 9.81 6.21 1.35
C ASN A 26 8.66 7.09 0.84
N ALA A 27 8.12 6.73 -0.33
CA ALA A 27 6.97 7.38 -0.90
C ALA A 27 5.78 6.97 -0.04
N ALA A 28 5.29 7.90 0.78
CA ALA A 28 4.07 7.69 1.54
C ALA A 28 2.94 7.31 0.58
N ILE A 29 2.31 6.17 0.82
CA ILE A 29 1.15 5.73 0.03
C ILE A 29 0.01 6.70 0.31
N GLN A 30 -0.48 7.39 -0.72
CA GLN A 30 -1.65 8.27 -0.62
C GLN A 30 -2.88 7.52 -1.11
N CYS A 31 -3.88 7.40 -0.24
CA CYS A 31 -5.17 6.80 -0.56
C CYS A 31 -6.25 7.88 -0.75
N ASP A 32 -7.11 7.68 -1.73
CA ASP A 32 -8.38 8.38 -1.92
C ASP A 32 -9.49 7.34 -2.05
N GLY A 33 -10.20 7.10 -0.94
CA GLY A 33 -11.10 5.96 -0.79
C GLY A 33 -10.36 4.64 -1.06
N ASN A 34 -10.89 3.85 -2.01
CA ASN A 34 -10.32 2.54 -2.37
C ASN A 34 -9.10 2.64 -3.31
N PHE A 35 -8.72 3.84 -3.74
CA PHE A 35 -7.70 4.04 -4.76
C PHE A 35 -6.40 4.58 -4.16
N GLN A 36 -5.29 4.03 -4.61
CA GLN A 36 -3.97 4.61 -4.42
C GLN A 36 -3.68 5.64 -5.50
N ILE A 37 -3.17 6.81 -5.10
CA ILE A 37 -2.68 7.83 -6.02
C ILE A 37 -1.23 7.51 -6.37
N VAL A 38 -0.96 7.20 -7.63
CA VAL A 38 0.40 6.93 -8.12
C VAL A 38 0.80 8.00 -9.14
N ARG A 39 1.91 8.69 -8.85
CA ARG A 39 2.42 9.77 -9.71
C ARG A 39 2.69 9.24 -11.12
N GLY A 40 2.08 9.86 -12.11
CA GLY A 40 2.21 9.47 -13.53
C GLY A 40 1.32 8.32 -13.98
N GLN A 41 0.61 7.63 -13.06
CA GLN A 41 -0.31 6.53 -13.39
C GLN A 41 -1.77 6.83 -12.98
N GLY A 42 -2.00 7.85 -12.15
CA GLY A 42 -3.33 8.25 -11.73
C GLY A 42 -3.83 7.44 -10.52
N LYS A 43 -5.13 7.12 -10.51
CA LYS A 43 -5.78 6.38 -9.42
C LYS A 43 -5.82 4.89 -9.74
N ILE A 44 -5.21 4.07 -8.88
CA ILE A 44 -5.18 2.61 -9.03
C ILE A 44 -5.96 2.00 -7.88
N SER A 45 -6.93 1.13 -8.16
CA SER A 45 -7.63 0.39 -7.11
C SER A 45 -6.66 -0.62 -6.48
N THR A 46 -6.46 -0.55 -5.16
CA THR A 46 -5.56 -1.47 -4.45
C THR A 46 -6.24 -2.04 -3.21
N PRO A 47 -5.98 -3.32 -2.86
CA PRO A 47 -6.44 -3.89 -1.59
C PRO A 47 -5.97 -3.06 -0.38
N TYR A 48 -4.77 -2.46 -0.47
CA TYR A 48 -4.21 -1.63 0.58
C TYR A 48 -5.10 -0.45 0.93
N CYS A 49 -5.50 0.36 -0.07
CA CYS A 49 -6.36 1.53 0.15
C CYS A 49 -7.82 1.13 0.39
N ALA A 50 -8.30 0.05 -0.24
CA ALA A 50 -9.63 -0.49 0.02
C ALA A 50 -9.82 -0.87 1.51
N ASP A 51 -8.87 -1.59 2.10
CA ASP A 51 -8.93 -1.96 3.53
C ASP A 51 -8.81 -0.75 4.46
N ALA A 52 -8.01 0.26 4.06
CA ALA A 52 -7.92 1.50 4.80
C ALA A 52 -9.25 2.28 4.78
N ASN A 53 -9.94 2.28 3.64
CA ASN A 53 -11.25 2.88 3.51
C ASN A 53 -12.32 2.12 4.33
N VAL A 54 -12.27 0.79 4.36
CA VAL A 54 -13.13 -0.02 5.25
C VAL A 54 -12.94 0.39 6.71
N ALA A 55 -11.70 0.53 7.17
CA ALA A 55 -11.43 0.98 8.53
C ALA A 55 -11.95 2.41 8.78
N PHE A 56 -11.70 3.34 7.85
CA PHE A 56 -12.17 4.71 7.94
C PHE A 56 -13.70 4.81 8.03
N VAL A 57 -14.42 4.09 7.17
CA VAL A 57 -15.89 4.07 7.19
C VAL A 57 -16.38 3.39 8.47
N ALA A 58 -15.82 2.25 8.87
CA ALA A 58 -16.21 1.58 10.11
C ALA A 58 -16.02 2.47 11.36
N GLN A 59 -14.98 3.31 11.38
CA GLN A 59 -14.79 4.33 12.43
C GLN A 59 -15.93 5.36 12.46
N GLN A 60 -16.42 5.79 11.30
CA GLN A 60 -17.58 6.69 11.22
C GLN A 60 -18.87 6.04 11.73
N TYR A 61 -18.96 4.71 11.65
CA TYR A 61 -20.04 3.91 12.24
C TYR A 61 -19.77 3.51 13.70
N GLY A 62 -18.72 4.05 14.33
CA GLY A 62 -18.43 3.86 15.76
C GLY A 62 -17.45 2.73 16.10
N MET A 63 -16.90 2.02 15.12
CA MET A 63 -15.91 0.97 15.36
C MET A 63 -14.50 1.52 15.50
N ARG A 64 -13.86 1.30 16.65
CA ARG A 64 -12.45 1.64 16.86
C ARG A 64 -11.56 0.56 16.24
N VAL A 65 -11.22 0.72 14.97
CA VAL A 65 -10.40 -0.23 14.20
C VAL A 65 -9.36 0.49 13.35
N SER A 66 -8.17 -0.08 13.19
CA SER A 66 -7.13 0.48 12.31
C SER A 66 -7.15 -0.18 10.93
N ALA A 67 -6.63 0.52 9.91
CA ALA A 67 -6.45 -0.03 8.56
C ALA A 67 -5.59 -1.30 8.58
N GLN A 68 -4.57 -1.34 9.43
CA GLN A 68 -3.72 -2.52 9.58
C GLN A 68 -4.49 -3.71 10.15
N ALA A 69 -5.36 -3.49 11.15
CA ALA A 69 -6.17 -4.55 11.75
C ALA A 69 -7.16 -5.14 10.74
N VAL A 70 -7.80 -4.31 9.91
CA VAL A 70 -8.68 -4.77 8.82
C VAL A 70 -7.90 -5.61 7.81
N ARG A 71 -6.71 -5.16 7.41
CA ARG A 71 -5.89 -5.84 6.39
C ARG A 71 -5.33 -7.18 6.86
N GLN A 72 -4.87 -7.25 8.10
CA GLN A 72 -4.15 -8.42 8.63
C GLN A 72 -5.08 -9.47 9.23
N ASN A 73 -6.33 -9.13 9.53
CA ASN A 73 -7.27 -10.03 10.18
C ASN A 73 -8.61 -10.08 9.42
N PRO A 74 -8.88 -11.17 8.67
CA PRO A 74 -10.13 -11.35 7.93
C PRO A 74 -11.39 -11.25 8.79
N SER A 75 -11.35 -11.72 10.04
CA SER A 75 -12.48 -11.61 10.97
C SER A 75 -12.75 -10.17 11.42
N VAL A 76 -11.70 -9.36 11.55
CA VAL A 76 -11.85 -7.92 11.81
C VAL A 76 -12.47 -7.22 10.61
N LYS A 77 -12.01 -7.55 9.40
CA LYS A 77 -12.61 -7.04 8.15
C LYS A 77 -14.07 -7.43 8.01
N GLU A 78 -14.40 -8.70 8.29
CA GLU A 78 -15.78 -9.18 8.30
C GLU A 78 -16.65 -8.39 9.27
N ARG A 79 -16.21 -8.24 10.52
CA ARG A 79 -16.95 -7.47 11.54
C ARG A 79 -17.17 -6.02 11.09
N ALA A 80 -16.14 -5.38 10.52
CA ALA A 80 -16.25 -4.02 9.98
C ALA A 80 -17.27 -3.97 8.83
N CYS A 81 -17.18 -4.91 7.88
CA CYS A 81 -18.09 -4.98 6.73
C CYS A 81 -19.55 -5.27 7.12
N ARG A 82 -19.79 -6.10 8.14
CA ARG A 82 -21.14 -6.33 8.66
C ARG A 82 -21.70 -5.10 9.38
N LEU A 83 -20.87 -4.33 10.08
CA LEU A 83 -21.29 -3.11 10.77
C LEU A 83 -21.69 -2.00 9.79
N VAL A 84 -20.87 -1.77 8.76
CA VAL A 84 -21.12 -0.71 7.76
C VAL A 84 -22.27 -1.08 6.81
N GLY A 85 -22.57 -2.37 6.67
CA GLY A 85 -23.66 -2.89 5.86
C GLY A 85 -23.52 -2.48 4.40
N ASP A 86 -24.50 -1.70 3.91
CA ASP A 86 -24.64 -1.43 2.49
C ASP A 86 -23.84 -0.23 1.94
N ASP A 87 -23.03 0.44 2.76
CA ASP A 87 -22.31 1.66 2.38
C ASP A 87 -21.55 1.50 1.05
N ILE A 88 -21.91 2.36 0.08
CA ILE A 88 -21.40 2.31 -1.29
C ILE A 88 -19.89 2.52 -1.38
N ARG A 89 -19.28 3.21 -0.41
CA ARG A 89 -17.85 3.55 -0.42
C ARG A 89 -16.98 2.31 -0.27
N VAL A 90 -17.50 1.29 0.40
CA VAL A 90 -16.78 0.05 0.74
C VAL A 90 -17.43 -1.19 0.12
N ARG A 91 -18.46 -1.01 -0.70
CA ARG A 91 -19.24 -2.10 -1.31
C ARG A 91 -18.36 -3.17 -1.94
N ASP A 92 -17.43 -2.77 -2.80
CA ASP A 92 -16.58 -3.73 -3.52
C ASP A 92 -15.61 -4.45 -2.57
N ALA A 93 -15.13 -3.77 -1.52
CA ALA A 93 -14.25 -4.36 -0.51
C ALA A 93 -14.99 -5.31 0.47
N CYS A 94 -16.30 -5.09 0.64
CA CYS A 94 -17.15 -5.82 1.58
C CYS A 94 -18.09 -6.83 0.93
N ILE A 95 -18.12 -6.93 -0.40
CA ILE A 95 -19.07 -7.78 -1.14
C ILE A 95 -19.07 -9.25 -0.68
N GLY A 96 -17.89 -9.79 -0.35
CA GLY A 96 -17.74 -11.17 0.15
C GLY A 96 -18.17 -11.41 1.60
N TYR A 97 -18.53 -10.35 2.34
CA TYR A 97 -18.94 -10.43 3.75
C TYR A 97 -20.41 -10.04 3.98
N ARG A 98 -21.12 -9.67 2.92
CA ARG A 98 -22.53 -9.26 2.99
C ARG A 98 -23.48 -10.44 2.77
N PRO A 99 -24.67 -10.45 3.40
CA PRO A 99 -25.62 -11.56 3.30
C PRO A 99 -26.15 -11.78 1.88
N ASP A 100 -26.23 -10.71 1.09
CA ASP A 100 -26.74 -10.62 -0.27
C ASP A 100 -25.64 -10.79 -1.35
N GLY A 101 -24.37 -10.79 -0.96
CA GLY A 101 -23.27 -10.38 -1.84
C GLY A 101 -22.26 -11.43 -2.29
N GLY A 102 -22.22 -12.66 -1.76
CA GLY A 102 -21.23 -13.59 -2.31
C GLY A 102 -21.07 -14.92 -1.59
N ARG A 103 -21.41 -15.99 -2.29
CA ARG A 103 -20.96 -17.35 -2.01
C ARG A 103 -19.44 -17.32 -1.79
N ASN A 104 -19.01 -17.62 -0.57
CA ASN A 104 -17.68 -18.05 -0.15
C ASN A 104 -16.57 -17.86 -1.21
N ARG A 105 -15.86 -16.73 -1.13
CA ARG A 105 -14.52 -16.61 -1.72
C ARG A 105 -13.50 -16.50 -0.58
N PHE A 106 -13.42 -17.57 0.19
CA PHE A 106 -12.25 -17.94 0.98
C PHE A 106 -11.66 -19.19 0.34
#